data_AF-A0A7Z9KT99-F1
#
_entry.id   AF-A0A7Z9KT99-F1
#
_cell.length_a   1.000
_cell.length_b   1.000
_cell.length_c   1.000
_cell.angle_alpha   90.00
_cell.angle_beta   90.00
_cell.angle_gamma   90.00
#
_symmetry.space_group_name_H-M   'P 1'
#
loop_
_entity.id
_entity.type
_entity.pdbx_description
1 polymer ?
#
loop_
_entity_poly.entity_id
_entity_poly.type
_entity_poly.pdbx_seq_one_letter_code
_entity_poly.pdbx_strand_id
1 'polypeptide(L)'
;MVASILRRNASPTQISLFFNAIFTILVLLILNVILSKTRSQIGKYMVLNRVELLTIYTCVSIGSGIAGVDRILVLMPLIGHAHWFATPENDWAGLFHRYIPDWLTISDKRIMEGYYQGFSSIYHPINFSVWISIVLWWCAFILALHLVMLCISVILRKQWVESERLSYPIIQLPLEMTYPKGRFFKSPWMWVGLMVGVTVDVVNGLNFLFPSVPSLGGKLYDLRRIFTDPPWNAIGWSPMAIFPFGVGLSFFIPLDLSFSCWAFWLIWRLERLTGSVMGWRALVRFPYEAEQSHG
;
A
#
# COMPACT_ATOMS: atom_id res chain seq x y z
N MET A 1 -5.67 -16.71 2.80
CA MET A 1 -4.30 -17.19 3.06
C MET A 1 -3.51 -17.51 1.78
N VAL A 2 -4.13 -17.91 0.66
CA VAL A 2 -3.40 -18.29 -0.58
C VAL A 2 -2.91 -17.09 -1.42
N ALA A 3 -3.61 -15.95 -1.40
CA ALA A 3 -3.22 -14.78 -2.21
C ALA A 3 -2.01 -13.99 -1.66
N SER A 4 -1.76 -14.04 -0.35
CA SER A 4 -0.59 -13.38 0.29
C SER A 4 0.69 -14.21 0.22
N ILE A 5 0.60 -15.48 -0.17
CA ILE A 5 1.76 -16.39 -0.29
C ILE A 5 2.34 -16.33 -1.72
N LEU A 6 1.52 -16.03 -2.73
CA LEU A 6 1.96 -15.99 -4.15
C LEU A 6 2.68 -14.70 -4.56
N ARG A 7 2.66 -13.65 -3.73
CA ARG A 7 3.43 -12.43 -3.94
C ARG A 7 4.02 -11.96 -2.62
N ARG A 8 5.35 -12.06 -2.48
CA ARG A 8 6.15 -11.14 -1.64
C ARG A 8 6.13 -9.68 -2.18
N ASN A 9 5.14 -9.32 -2.99
CA ASN A 9 5.07 -8.10 -3.76
C ASN A 9 3.79 -7.34 -3.40
N ALA A 10 3.97 -6.04 -3.19
CA ALA A 10 3.00 -5.02 -2.83
C ALA A 10 1.52 -5.36 -3.17
N SER A 11 0.68 -5.27 -2.14
CA SER A 11 -0.78 -5.24 -2.25
C SER A 11 -1.25 -4.04 -3.09
N PRO A 12 -2.40 -4.13 -3.79
CA PRO A 12 -3.07 -2.99 -4.43
C PRO A 12 -3.24 -1.75 -3.57
N THR A 13 -3.17 -1.92 -2.26
CA THR A 13 -3.43 -0.89 -1.26
C THR A 13 -2.17 -0.40 -0.55
N GLN A 14 -1.00 -0.97 -0.87
CA GLN A 14 0.29 -0.63 -0.28
C GLN A 14 1.05 0.45 -1.06
N ILE A 15 0.57 0.84 -2.23
CA ILE A 15 1.16 1.89 -3.07
C ILE A 15 0.20 3.08 -3.08
N SER A 16 0.72 4.31 -2.97
CA SER A 16 -0.08 5.54 -2.84
C SER A 16 -1.05 5.77 -4.02
N LEU A 17 -0.69 5.30 -5.21
CA LEU A 17 -1.60 5.21 -6.35
C LEU A 17 -2.25 3.83 -6.37
N PHE A 18 -3.52 3.75 -6.01
CA PHE A 18 -4.30 2.51 -6.03
C PHE A 18 -4.51 2.04 -7.47
N PHE A 19 -3.67 1.11 -7.92
CA PHE A 19 -3.70 0.61 -9.30
C PHE A 19 -5.02 -0.08 -9.63
N ASN A 20 -5.72 -0.65 -8.64
CA ASN A 20 -7.04 -1.23 -8.85
C ASN A 20 -8.08 -0.16 -9.19
N ALA A 21 -8.05 1.02 -8.55
CA ALA A 21 -8.93 2.14 -8.88
C ALA A 21 -8.67 2.66 -10.30
N ILE A 22 -7.39 2.79 -10.69
CA ILE A 22 -7.00 3.18 -12.06
C ILE A 22 -7.46 2.14 -13.08
N PHE A 23 -7.25 0.85 -12.79
CA PHE A 23 -7.69 -0.24 -13.65
C PHE A 23 -9.22 -0.26 -13.81
N THR A 24 -9.99 -0.05 -12.73
CA THR A 24 -11.45 0.07 -12.81
C THR A 24 -11.86 1.18 -13.76
N ILE A 25 -11.24 2.36 -13.68
CA ILE A 25 -11.54 3.46 -14.60
C ILE A 25 -11.15 3.14 -16.04
N LEU A 26 -10.00 2.50 -16.24
CA LEU A 26 -9.59 2.05 -17.58
C LEU A 26 -10.63 1.10 -18.19
N VAL A 27 -11.09 0.11 -17.43
CA VAL A 27 -12.12 -0.84 -17.87
C VAL A 27 -13.43 -0.11 -18.18
N LEU A 28 -13.87 0.79 -17.30
CA LEU A 28 -15.09 1.58 -17.53
C LEU A 28 -14.99 2.47 -18.77
N LEU A 29 -13.82 3.07 -19.03
CA LEU A 29 -13.57 3.85 -20.24
C LEU A 29 -13.65 2.99 -21.50
N ILE A 30 -13.02 1.79 -21.48
CA ILE A 30 -13.09 0.84 -22.60
C ILE A 30 -14.55 0.42 -22.84
N LEU A 31 -15.28 0.05 -21.80
CA LEU A 31 -16.70 -0.31 -21.88
C LEU A 31 -17.54 0.87 -22.40
N ASN A 32 -17.30 2.09 -21.93
CA ASN A 32 -18.02 3.28 -22.38
C ASN A 32 -17.78 3.53 -23.88
N VAL A 33 -16.55 3.32 -24.39
CA VAL A 33 -16.24 3.40 -25.83
C VAL A 33 -16.95 2.30 -26.60
N ILE A 34 -16.88 1.04 -26.15
CA ILE A 34 -17.53 -0.10 -26.82
C ILE A 34 -19.05 0.13 -26.91
N LEU A 35 -19.68 0.48 -25.78
CA LEU A 35 -21.12 0.73 -25.70
C LEU A 35 -21.54 1.93 -26.54
N SER A 36 -20.75 3.01 -26.58
CA SER A 36 -21.04 4.18 -27.43
C SER A 36 -20.99 3.83 -28.92
N LYS A 37 -20.08 2.94 -29.35
CA LYS A 37 -20.02 2.45 -30.73
C LYS A 37 -21.23 1.60 -31.08
N THR A 38 -21.62 0.67 -30.21
CA THR A 38 -22.79 -0.20 -30.42
C THR A 38 -24.10 0.59 -30.40
N ARG A 39 -24.21 1.62 -29.56
CA ARG A 39 -25.42 2.46 -29.40
C ARG A 39 -25.50 3.62 -30.38
N SER A 40 -24.46 3.88 -31.17
CA SER A 40 -24.46 4.88 -32.25
C SER A 40 -25.55 4.65 -33.31
N GLN A 41 -26.20 3.48 -33.34
CA GLN A 41 -27.39 3.26 -34.16
C GLN A 41 -28.70 3.80 -33.55
N ILE A 42 -28.75 4.10 -32.23
CA ILE A 42 -29.98 4.43 -31.49
C ILE A 42 -29.88 5.74 -30.69
N GLY A 43 -28.68 6.29 -30.44
CA GLY A 43 -28.55 7.61 -29.78
C GLY A 43 -27.12 7.94 -29.36
N LYS A 44 -26.72 9.19 -29.58
CA LYS A 44 -25.33 9.70 -29.55
C LYS A 44 -24.90 10.22 -28.17
N TYR A 45 -25.21 9.50 -27.10
CA TYR A 45 -24.84 9.90 -25.73
C TYR A 45 -23.81 8.92 -25.16
N MET A 46 -22.72 9.45 -24.58
CA MET A 46 -21.81 8.67 -23.74
C MET A 46 -22.62 8.01 -22.62
N VAL A 47 -22.34 6.74 -22.31
CA VAL A 47 -23.08 6.01 -21.26
C VAL A 47 -22.68 6.53 -19.87
N LEU A 48 -21.40 6.88 -19.68
CA LEU A 48 -20.89 7.51 -18.47
C LEU A 48 -20.20 8.84 -18.79
N ASN A 49 -20.50 9.87 -18.02
CA ASN A 49 -19.87 11.18 -18.08
C ASN A 49 -18.62 11.25 -17.17
N ARG A 50 -17.77 12.25 -17.37
CA ARG A 50 -16.54 12.50 -16.60
C ARG A 50 -16.80 12.56 -15.09
N VAL A 51 -17.87 13.23 -14.67
CA VAL A 51 -18.23 13.36 -13.25
C VAL A 51 -18.51 11.98 -12.66
N GLU A 52 -19.29 11.15 -13.35
CA GLU A 52 -19.63 9.79 -12.88
C GLU A 52 -18.38 8.91 -12.79
N LEU A 53 -17.49 8.97 -13.78
CA LEU A 53 -16.22 8.26 -13.75
C LEU A 53 -15.34 8.70 -12.57
N LEU A 54 -15.21 10.00 -12.32
CA LEU A 54 -14.42 10.52 -11.20
C LEU A 54 -15.06 10.21 -9.83
N THR A 55 -16.39 10.17 -9.75
CA THR A 55 -17.11 9.71 -8.56
C THR A 55 -16.83 8.24 -8.29
N ILE A 56 -16.91 7.38 -9.32
CA ILE A 56 -16.59 5.95 -9.18
C ILE A 56 -15.13 5.78 -8.76
N TYR A 57 -14.19 6.49 -9.39
CA TYR A 57 -12.78 6.49 -8.99
C TYR A 57 -12.60 6.80 -7.51
N THR A 58 -13.30 7.83 -7.02
CA THR A 58 -13.25 8.27 -5.62
C THR A 58 -13.80 7.20 -4.69
N CYS A 59 -14.98 6.64 -4.99
CA CYS A 59 -15.59 5.56 -4.21
C CYS A 59 -14.70 4.32 -4.15
N VAL A 60 -14.14 3.90 -5.28
CA VAL A 60 -13.23 2.74 -5.34
C VAL A 60 -11.94 3.02 -4.55
N SER A 61 -11.39 4.23 -4.66
CA SER A 61 -10.18 4.61 -3.92
C SER A 61 -10.41 4.60 -2.41
N ILE A 62 -11.52 5.17 -1.94
CA ILE A 62 -11.90 5.15 -0.52
C ILE A 62 -12.12 3.71 -0.05
N GLY A 63 -12.91 2.92 -0.79
CA GLY A 63 -13.16 1.52 -0.45
C GLY A 63 -11.88 0.69 -0.38
N SER A 64 -10.96 0.91 -1.32
CA SER A 64 -9.65 0.24 -1.35
C SER A 64 -8.77 0.64 -0.18
N GLY A 65 -8.74 1.92 0.18
CA GLY A 65 -7.99 2.41 1.33
C GLY A 65 -8.50 1.86 2.66
N ILE A 66 -9.82 1.67 2.80
CA ILE A 66 -10.45 1.05 3.99
C ILE A 66 -10.19 -0.46 4.01
N ALA A 67 -10.38 -1.14 2.88
CA ALA A 67 -10.19 -2.58 2.73
C ALA A 67 -8.72 -2.99 2.52
N GLY A 68 -7.78 -2.11 2.88
CA GLY A 68 -6.35 -2.32 2.70
C GLY A 68 -5.84 -3.60 3.35
N VAL A 69 -4.82 -4.20 2.73
CA VAL A 69 -4.20 -5.44 3.23
C VAL A 69 -3.76 -5.28 4.67
N ASP A 70 -3.05 -4.21 4.99
CA ASP A 70 -2.52 -4.01 6.35
C ASP A 70 -3.61 -3.67 7.38
N ARG A 71 -4.88 -3.49 6.95
CA ARG A 71 -6.01 -3.28 7.87
C ARG A 71 -6.74 -4.57 8.13
N ILE A 72 -7.47 -5.10 7.15
CA ILE A 72 -8.36 -6.25 7.36
C ILE A 72 -7.55 -7.53 7.60
N LEU A 73 -6.44 -7.72 6.87
CA LEU A 73 -5.62 -8.94 6.99
C LEU A 73 -4.93 -9.02 8.36
N VAL A 74 -4.58 -7.87 8.94
CA VAL A 74 -3.97 -7.78 10.28
C VAL A 74 -5.02 -7.82 11.38
N LEU A 75 -6.17 -7.18 11.14
CA LEU A 75 -7.28 -7.16 12.09
C LEU A 75 -7.84 -8.55 12.37
N MET A 76 -8.02 -9.38 11.34
CA MET A 76 -8.67 -10.68 11.52
C MET A 76 -7.92 -11.61 12.49
N PRO A 77 -6.57 -11.74 12.43
CA PRO A 77 -5.80 -12.41 13.47
C PRO A 77 -5.91 -11.72 14.83
N LEU A 78 -5.84 -10.39 14.90
CA LEU A 78 -5.86 -9.65 16.18
C LEU A 78 -7.08 -9.98 17.05
N ILE A 79 -8.22 -10.31 16.44
CA ILE A 79 -9.46 -10.64 17.15
C ILE A 79 -9.32 -11.88 18.05
N GLY A 80 -8.53 -12.89 17.67
CA GLY A 80 -8.49 -14.17 18.40
C GLY A 80 -7.11 -14.74 18.68
N HIS A 81 -6.05 -14.19 18.06
CA HIS A 81 -4.72 -14.80 18.08
C HIS A 81 -4.13 -14.89 19.49
N ALA A 82 -4.28 -13.85 20.30
CA ALA A 82 -3.75 -13.81 21.66
C ALA A 82 -4.38 -14.86 22.59
N HIS A 83 -5.64 -15.22 22.38
CA HIS A 83 -6.32 -16.24 23.17
C HIS A 83 -6.11 -17.65 22.58
N TRP A 84 -6.15 -17.79 21.25
CA TRP A 84 -5.99 -19.09 20.58
C TRP A 84 -4.59 -19.68 20.79
N PHE A 85 -3.54 -18.88 20.57
CA PHE A 85 -2.14 -19.33 20.67
C PHE A 85 -1.53 -19.15 22.07
N ALA A 86 -2.32 -18.84 23.09
CA ALA A 86 -1.86 -18.85 24.48
C ALA A 86 -1.49 -20.27 24.91
N THR A 87 -0.25 -20.43 25.37
CA THR A 87 0.33 -21.70 25.86
C THR A 87 0.98 -21.46 27.22
N PRO A 88 1.15 -22.51 28.06
CA PRO A 88 1.85 -22.36 29.33
C PRO A 88 3.29 -21.84 29.16
N GLU A 89 3.95 -22.17 28.05
CA GLU A 89 5.35 -21.79 27.78
C GLU A 89 5.50 -20.30 27.44
N ASN A 90 4.51 -19.69 26.80
CA ASN A 90 4.53 -18.27 26.47
C ASN A 90 3.88 -17.37 27.54
N ASP A 91 3.11 -17.97 28.46
CA ASP A 91 2.36 -17.32 29.53
C ASP A 91 1.56 -16.08 29.08
N TRP A 92 1.05 -16.09 27.85
CA TRP A 92 0.27 -14.94 27.34
C TRP A 92 -1.00 -14.70 28.15
N ALA A 93 -1.54 -15.75 28.76
CA ALA A 93 -2.70 -15.65 29.63
C ALA A 93 -2.40 -14.81 30.89
N GLY A 94 -1.31 -15.09 31.60
CA GLY A 94 -0.91 -14.33 32.78
C GLY A 94 -0.43 -12.92 32.45
N LEU A 95 0.29 -12.76 31.34
CA LEU A 95 0.91 -11.50 30.96
C LEU A 95 -0.06 -10.50 30.33
N PHE A 96 -0.93 -10.95 29.42
CA PHE A 96 -1.64 -10.05 28.50
C PHE A 96 -3.16 -10.10 28.58
N HIS A 97 -3.79 -11.25 28.86
CA HIS A 97 -5.26 -11.40 28.72
C HIS A 97 -6.05 -10.38 29.55
N ARG A 98 -5.54 -9.96 30.73
CA ARG A 98 -6.16 -8.91 31.56
C ARG A 98 -6.28 -7.54 30.89
N TYR A 99 -5.48 -7.26 29.86
CA TYR A 99 -5.46 -6.00 29.13
C TYR A 99 -6.20 -6.08 27.79
N ILE A 100 -6.66 -7.27 27.42
CA ILE A 100 -7.36 -7.49 26.15
C ILE A 100 -8.86 -7.33 26.39
N PRO A 101 -9.52 -6.38 25.73
CA PRO A 101 -10.94 -6.15 25.93
C PRO A 101 -11.81 -7.23 25.25
N ASP A 102 -12.62 -7.92 26.04
CA ASP A 102 -13.53 -8.98 25.59
C ASP A 102 -14.57 -8.54 24.54
N TRP A 103 -14.80 -7.24 24.40
CA TRP A 103 -15.76 -6.68 23.42
C TRP A 103 -15.13 -6.42 22.03
N LEU A 104 -13.80 -6.46 21.91
CA LEU A 104 -13.07 -6.37 20.62
C LEU A 104 -12.45 -7.70 20.19
N THR A 105 -12.40 -8.70 21.08
CA THR A 105 -11.73 -9.98 20.82
C THR A 105 -12.61 -11.15 21.19
N ILE A 106 -12.35 -12.31 20.59
CA ILE A 106 -12.97 -13.58 20.96
C ILE A 106 -12.02 -14.32 21.90
N SER A 107 -12.44 -14.53 23.13
CA SER A 107 -11.68 -15.30 24.14
C SER A 107 -12.03 -16.80 24.13
N ASP A 108 -13.25 -17.16 23.72
CA ASP A 108 -13.71 -18.56 23.70
C ASP A 108 -13.06 -19.37 22.56
N LYS A 109 -12.21 -20.34 22.95
CA LYS A 109 -11.54 -21.26 22.02
C LYS A 109 -12.52 -22.13 21.23
N ARG A 110 -13.68 -22.47 21.77
CA ARG A 110 -14.66 -23.32 21.07
C ARG A 110 -15.23 -22.63 19.83
N ILE A 111 -15.46 -21.33 19.92
CA ILE A 111 -15.94 -20.51 18.80
C ILE A 111 -14.83 -20.30 17.77
N MET A 112 -13.59 -20.14 18.25
CA MET A 112 -12.41 -19.96 17.38
C MET A 112 -11.96 -21.24 16.69
N GLU A 113 -12.30 -22.42 17.19
CA GLU A 113 -11.95 -23.70 16.58
C GLU A 113 -12.44 -23.78 15.13
N GLY A 114 -13.69 -23.38 14.87
CA GLY A 114 -14.26 -23.32 13.52
C GLY A 114 -13.57 -22.31 12.60
N TYR A 115 -13.01 -21.23 13.15
CA TYR A 115 -12.26 -20.21 12.40
C TYR A 115 -10.85 -20.69 12.04
N TYR A 116 -10.13 -21.32 12.97
CA TYR A 116 -8.74 -21.75 12.77
C TYR A 116 -8.58 -23.12 12.12
N GLN A 117 -9.41 -24.09 12.52
CA GLN A 117 -9.32 -25.48 12.03
C GLN A 117 -10.24 -25.73 10.83
N GLY A 118 -11.22 -24.85 10.59
CA GLY A 118 -12.22 -25.00 9.54
C GLY A 118 -13.40 -25.88 9.97
N PHE A 119 -14.11 -26.45 8.99
CA PHE A 119 -15.28 -27.33 9.19
C PHE A 119 -16.45 -26.72 9.98
N SER A 120 -16.50 -25.39 10.09
CA SER A 120 -17.62 -24.65 10.68
C SER A 120 -18.14 -23.60 9.71
N SER A 121 -19.30 -23.04 10.02
CA SER A 121 -19.96 -22.01 9.24
C SER A 121 -20.20 -20.77 10.09
N ILE A 122 -19.98 -19.59 9.50
CA ILE A 122 -20.35 -18.31 10.13
C ILE A 122 -21.88 -18.19 10.28
N TYR A 123 -22.64 -18.94 9.50
CA TYR A 123 -24.11 -18.94 9.55
C TYR A 123 -24.67 -19.73 10.73
N HIS A 124 -23.84 -20.42 11.53
CA HIS A 124 -24.32 -20.98 12.79
C HIS A 124 -24.71 -19.86 13.75
N PRO A 125 -25.88 -19.92 14.41
CA PRO A 125 -26.38 -18.82 15.24
C PRO A 125 -25.40 -18.33 16.31
N ILE A 126 -24.68 -19.26 16.94
CA ILE A 126 -23.70 -18.95 18.00
C ILE A 126 -22.44 -18.27 17.46
N ASN A 127 -21.94 -18.71 16.30
CA ASN A 127 -20.80 -18.06 15.65
C ASN A 127 -21.23 -16.66 15.19
N PHE A 128 -22.38 -16.57 14.54
CA PHE A 128 -22.89 -15.30 14.02
C PHE A 128 -23.07 -14.25 15.12
N SER A 129 -23.71 -14.62 16.24
CA SER A 129 -23.99 -13.67 17.33
C SER A 129 -22.73 -13.13 18.01
N VAL A 130 -21.70 -13.95 18.18
CA VAL A 130 -20.44 -13.53 18.77
C VAL A 130 -19.62 -12.69 17.80
N TRP A 131 -19.50 -13.13 16.55
CA TRP A 131 -18.73 -12.41 15.53
C TRP A 131 -19.36 -11.06 15.16
N ILE A 132 -20.69 -10.96 15.04
CA ILE A 132 -21.34 -9.72 14.62
C ILE A 132 -21.10 -8.58 15.61
N SER A 133 -21.13 -8.86 16.92
CA SER A 133 -20.88 -7.86 17.97
C SER A 133 -19.47 -7.27 17.84
N ILE A 134 -18.47 -8.15 17.70
CA ILE A 134 -17.06 -7.76 17.59
C ILE A 134 -16.81 -6.99 16.28
N VAL A 135 -17.37 -7.47 15.17
CA VAL A 135 -17.28 -6.78 13.87
C VAL A 135 -17.90 -5.39 13.96
N LEU A 136 -19.05 -5.22 14.63
CA LEU A 136 -19.68 -3.91 14.79
C LEU A 136 -18.81 -2.93 15.58
N TRP A 137 -18.18 -3.38 16.67
CA TRP A 137 -17.27 -2.53 17.43
C TRP A 137 -16.03 -2.12 16.65
N TRP A 138 -15.43 -3.05 15.91
CA TRP A 138 -14.31 -2.72 15.02
C TRP A 138 -14.72 -1.79 13.88
N CYS A 139 -15.90 -1.97 13.30
CA CYS A 139 -16.45 -1.06 12.29
C CYS A 139 -16.65 0.35 12.87
N ALA A 140 -17.23 0.46 14.08
CA ALA A 140 -17.43 1.74 14.76
C ALA A 140 -16.09 2.44 15.04
N PHE A 141 -15.10 1.70 15.56
CA PHE A 141 -13.76 2.21 15.81
C PHE A 141 -13.08 2.70 14.52
N ILE A 142 -13.11 1.90 13.46
CA ILE A 142 -12.51 2.26 12.16
C ILE A 142 -13.20 3.49 11.58
N LEU A 143 -14.53 3.59 11.67
CA LEU A 143 -15.28 4.74 11.21
C LEU A 143 -14.91 6.02 11.99
N ALA A 144 -14.84 5.93 13.32
CA ALA A 144 -14.43 7.04 14.17
C ALA A 144 -13.00 7.50 13.84
N LEU A 145 -12.07 6.56 13.66
CA LEU A 145 -10.68 6.86 13.28
C LEU A 145 -10.62 7.60 11.93
N HIS A 146 -11.36 7.13 10.92
CA HIS A 146 -11.40 7.81 9.62
C HIS A 146 -12.06 9.19 9.71
N LEU A 147 -13.07 9.35 10.55
CA LEU A 147 -13.69 10.65 10.77
C LEU A 147 -12.69 11.64 11.36
N VAL A 148 -11.92 11.22 12.36
CA VAL A 148 -10.84 12.05 12.94
C VAL A 148 -9.81 12.42 11.89
N MET A 149 -9.33 11.45 11.11
CA MET A 149 -8.37 11.71 10.02
C MET A 149 -8.93 12.65 8.97
N LEU A 150 -10.22 12.55 8.65
CA LEU A 150 -10.91 13.46 7.74
C LEU A 150 -11.01 14.87 8.34
N CYS A 151 -11.35 15.00 9.62
CA CYS A 151 -11.38 16.29 10.32
C CYS A 151 -10.01 16.96 10.31
N ILE A 152 -8.93 16.22 10.62
CA ILE A 152 -7.55 16.71 10.55
C ILE A 152 -7.24 17.16 9.11
N SER A 153 -7.59 16.35 8.11
CA SER A 153 -7.38 16.68 6.70
C SER A 153 -8.13 17.96 6.31
N VAL A 154 -9.35 18.19 6.80
CA VAL A 154 -10.13 19.40 6.53
C VAL A 154 -9.49 20.64 7.15
N ILE A 155 -8.96 20.54 8.38
CA ILE A 155 -8.26 21.64 9.05
C ILE A 155 -6.98 22.00 8.29
N LEU A 156 -6.16 21.00 7.96
CA LEU A 156 -4.87 21.20 7.28
C LEU A 156 -5.00 21.52 5.80
N ARG A 157 -6.13 21.15 5.16
CA ARG A 157 -6.38 21.38 3.73
C ARG A 157 -6.08 22.81 3.31
N LYS A 158 -6.52 23.81 4.08
CA LYS A 158 -6.32 25.22 3.72
C LYS A 158 -4.83 25.56 3.68
N GLN A 159 -4.09 25.17 4.72
CA GLN A 159 -2.65 25.40 4.81
C GLN A 159 -1.88 24.70 3.67
N TRP A 160 -2.20 23.43 3.42
CA TRP A 160 -1.55 22.64 2.37
C TRP A 160 -1.83 23.17 0.96
N VAL A 161 -3.06 23.63 0.69
CA VAL A 161 -3.43 24.13 -0.64
C VAL A 161 -2.93 25.55 -0.87
N GLU A 162 -3.12 26.45 0.10
CA GLU A 162 -2.87 27.88 -0.11
C GLU A 162 -1.43 28.28 0.20
N SER A 163 -0.86 27.79 1.30
CA SER A 163 0.49 28.17 1.75
C SER A 163 1.56 27.26 1.18
N GLU A 164 1.40 25.94 1.34
CA GLU A 164 2.44 24.96 0.96
C GLU A 164 2.30 24.47 -0.48
N ARG A 165 1.19 24.79 -1.16
CA ARG A 165 0.88 24.42 -2.55
C ARG A 165 1.21 22.96 -2.85
N LEU A 166 0.77 22.07 -1.96
CA LEU A 166 1.05 20.66 -2.06
C LEU A 166 0.55 20.15 -3.42
N SER A 167 1.48 19.66 -4.22
CA SER A 167 1.14 19.05 -5.50
C SER A 167 0.40 17.75 -5.17
N TYR A 168 -0.80 17.54 -5.75
CA TYR A 168 -1.56 16.29 -5.62
C TYR A 168 -1.30 15.41 -6.85
N PRO A 169 -0.15 14.71 -6.94
CA PRO A 169 0.27 14.05 -8.17
C PRO A 169 -0.57 12.81 -8.50
N ILE A 170 -1.03 12.12 -7.47
CA ILE A 170 -1.73 10.83 -7.57
C ILE A 170 -3.05 10.98 -8.35
N ILE A 171 -3.72 12.13 -8.25
CA ILE A 171 -4.99 12.37 -8.93
C ILE A 171 -4.83 12.81 -10.40
N GLN A 172 -3.62 13.15 -10.85
CA GLN A 172 -3.42 13.67 -12.21
C GLN A 172 -3.72 12.63 -13.28
N LEU A 173 -3.30 11.38 -13.06
CA LEU A 173 -3.55 10.28 -13.98
C LEU A 173 -5.05 10.05 -14.26
N PRO A 174 -5.92 9.83 -13.26
CA PRO A 174 -7.36 9.64 -13.51
C PRO A 174 -8.03 10.91 -14.09
N LEU A 175 -7.53 12.11 -13.77
CA LEU A 175 -8.03 13.35 -14.35
C LEU A 175 -7.73 13.48 -15.85
N GLU A 176 -6.53 13.08 -16.29
CA GLU A 176 -6.12 13.09 -17.70
C GLU A 176 -6.77 11.94 -18.50
N MET A 177 -6.92 10.76 -17.89
CA MET A 177 -7.64 9.61 -18.50
C MET A 177 -9.10 9.94 -18.79
N THR A 178 -9.75 10.75 -17.94
CA THR A 178 -11.15 11.15 -18.11
C THR A 178 -11.33 12.45 -18.88
N TYR A 179 -10.25 13.01 -19.46
CA TYR A 179 -10.32 14.28 -20.18
C TYR A 179 -11.11 14.15 -21.50
N PRO A 180 -12.12 15.01 -21.77
CA PRO A 180 -13.06 14.82 -22.90
C PRO A 180 -12.40 14.72 -24.28
N LYS A 181 -11.28 15.43 -24.52
CA LYS A 181 -10.59 15.39 -25.82
C LYS A 181 -9.71 14.14 -26.02
N GLY A 182 -9.56 13.32 -24.97
CA GLY A 182 -8.77 12.08 -24.99
C GLY A 182 -7.29 12.30 -25.30
N ARG A 183 -6.73 13.46 -24.94
CA ARG A 183 -5.33 13.83 -25.26
C ARG A 183 -4.33 12.80 -24.69
N PHE A 184 -4.60 12.31 -23.48
CA PHE A 184 -3.79 11.31 -22.80
C PHE A 184 -3.56 10.07 -23.67
N PHE A 185 -4.63 9.40 -24.12
CA PHE A 185 -4.55 8.19 -24.95
C PHE A 185 -4.07 8.42 -26.38
N LYS A 186 -4.05 9.67 -26.85
CA LYS A 186 -3.49 10.04 -28.18
C LYS A 186 -1.99 10.32 -28.12
N SER A 187 -1.41 10.48 -26.93
CA SER A 187 0.00 10.79 -26.78
C SER A 187 0.86 9.55 -27.09
N PRO A 188 1.79 9.60 -28.05
CA PRO A 188 2.69 8.48 -28.33
C PRO A 188 3.61 8.18 -27.14
N TRP A 189 4.01 9.20 -26.37
CA TRP A 189 4.85 9.05 -25.19
C TRP A 189 4.19 8.23 -24.08
N MET A 190 2.86 8.36 -23.92
CA MET A 190 2.12 7.53 -22.98
C MET A 190 2.21 6.04 -23.37
N TRP A 191 2.03 5.73 -24.66
CA TRP A 191 2.15 4.36 -25.16
C TRP A 191 3.57 3.82 -25.08
N VAL A 192 4.60 4.63 -25.32
CA VAL A 192 6.00 4.24 -25.09
C VAL A 192 6.21 3.87 -23.62
N GLY A 193 5.76 4.71 -22.67
CA GLY A 193 5.85 4.41 -21.24
C GLY A 193 5.11 3.13 -20.85
N LEU A 194 3.90 2.93 -21.38
CA LEU A 194 3.12 1.70 -21.16
C LEU A 194 3.86 0.47 -21.70
N MET A 195 4.36 0.53 -22.93
CA MET A 195 5.07 -0.58 -23.55
C MET A 195 6.34 -0.93 -22.79
N VAL A 196 7.12 0.06 -22.35
CA VAL A 196 8.31 -0.16 -21.52
C VAL A 196 7.94 -0.86 -20.21
N GLY A 197 6.92 -0.35 -19.49
CA GLY A 197 6.46 -0.96 -18.25
C GLY A 197 5.98 -2.40 -18.43
N VAL A 198 5.12 -2.63 -19.43
CA VAL A 198 4.60 -3.96 -19.77
C VAL A 198 5.73 -4.91 -20.15
N THR A 199 6.69 -4.47 -20.98
CA THR A 199 7.83 -5.31 -21.37
C THR A 199 8.68 -5.70 -20.16
N VAL A 200 9.00 -4.75 -19.27
CA VAL A 200 9.76 -5.03 -18.05
C VAL A 200 9.03 -6.02 -17.15
N ASP A 201 7.74 -5.80 -16.91
CA ASP A 201 6.91 -6.66 -16.04
C ASP A 201 6.71 -8.06 -16.64
N VAL A 202 6.48 -8.17 -17.94
CA VAL A 202 6.32 -9.44 -18.64
C VAL A 202 7.63 -10.22 -18.62
N VAL A 203 8.77 -9.59 -18.93
CA VAL A 203 10.07 -10.28 -18.92
C VAL A 203 10.46 -10.69 -17.50
N ASN A 204 10.19 -9.86 -16.49
CA ASN A 204 10.42 -10.24 -15.10
C ASN A 204 9.46 -11.34 -14.61
N GLY A 205 8.20 -11.32 -15.05
CA GLY A 205 7.25 -12.40 -14.82
C GLY A 205 7.70 -13.71 -15.46
N LEU A 206 8.26 -13.65 -16.68
CA LEU A 206 8.87 -14.80 -17.34
C LEU A 206 10.14 -15.27 -16.63
N ASN A 207 11.04 -14.39 -16.17
CA ASN A 207 12.20 -14.77 -15.33
C ASN A 207 11.76 -15.49 -14.05
N PHE A 208 10.63 -15.09 -13.45
CA PHE A 208 10.11 -15.74 -12.25
C PHE A 208 9.62 -17.17 -12.52
N LEU A 209 8.90 -17.38 -13.63
CA LEU A 209 8.42 -18.72 -14.02
C LEU A 209 9.52 -19.60 -14.62
N PHE A 210 10.43 -18.98 -15.39
CA PHE A 210 11.53 -19.60 -16.11
C PHE A 210 12.83 -18.86 -15.79
N PRO A 211 13.61 -19.33 -14.79
CA PRO A 211 14.85 -18.68 -14.38
C PRO A 211 15.92 -18.53 -15.47
N SER A 212 15.77 -19.20 -16.62
CA SER A 212 16.63 -19.07 -17.80
C SER A 212 16.49 -17.74 -18.55
N VAL A 213 15.34 -17.05 -18.41
CA VAL A 213 15.13 -15.71 -19.01
C VAL A 213 15.84 -14.67 -18.13
N PRO A 214 16.66 -13.76 -18.67
CA PRO A 214 17.30 -12.72 -17.86
C PRO A 214 16.27 -11.71 -17.31
N SER A 215 16.44 -11.30 -16.06
CA SER A 215 15.61 -10.26 -15.44
C SER A 215 16.04 -8.87 -15.91
N LEU A 216 15.08 -7.99 -16.22
CA LEU A 216 15.31 -6.59 -16.62
C LEU A 216 15.34 -5.62 -15.43
N GLY A 217 15.70 -6.10 -14.23
CA GLY A 217 15.77 -5.30 -13.01
C GLY A 217 14.49 -5.35 -12.18
N GLY A 218 14.25 -4.32 -11.37
CA GLY A 218 13.12 -4.26 -10.42
C GLY A 218 13.31 -5.06 -9.12
N LYS A 219 14.50 -5.66 -8.92
CA LYS A 219 14.91 -6.25 -7.65
C LYS A 219 15.64 -5.19 -6.82
N LEU A 220 15.52 -5.27 -5.50
CA LEU A 220 16.28 -4.42 -4.58
C LEU A 220 17.76 -4.81 -4.67
N TYR A 221 18.59 -3.92 -5.21
CA TYR A 221 20.04 -4.06 -5.22
C TYR A 221 20.59 -3.50 -3.92
N ASP A 222 21.03 -4.37 -3.03
CA ASP A 222 21.61 -3.94 -1.76
C ASP A 222 23.09 -3.58 -1.95
N LEU A 223 23.44 -2.32 -1.68
CA LEU A 223 24.82 -1.83 -1.74
C LEU A 223 25.76 -2.59 -0.79
N ARG A 224 25.23 -3.24 0.27
CA ARG A 224 26.01 -4.09 1.18
C ARG A 224 26.77 -5.21 0.46
N ARG A 225 26.28 -5.67 -0.69
CA ARG A 225 26.94 -6.72 -1.49
C ARG A 225 28.13 -6.21 -2.29
N ILE A 226 28.23 -4.90 -2.47
CA ILE A 226 29.30 -4.23 -3.23
C ILE A 226 30.36 -3.71 -2.26
N PHE A 227 29.92 -3.11 -1.14
CA PHE A 227 30.80 -2.54 -0.13
C PHE A 227 30.99 -3.52 1.04
N THR A 228 31.91 -4.47 0.89
CA THR A 228 32.21 -5.49 1.91
C THR A 228 33.32 -5.10 2.87
N ASP A 229 34.20 -4.19 2.47
CA ASP A 229 35.40 -3.82 3.23
C ASP A 229 35.15 -2.64 4.19
N PRO A 230 35.77 -2.62 5.39
CA PRO A 230 35.74 -1.46 6.27
C PRO A 230 36.42 -0.22 5.64
N PRO A 231 35.94 1.01 5.91
CA PRO A 231 34.76 1.35 6.70
C PRO A 231 33.44 1.26 5.90
N TRP A 232 33.50 1.03 4.59
CA TRP A 232 32.36 1.09 3.65
C TRP A 232 31.24 0.09 3.96
N ASN A 233 31.58 -1.06 4.55
CA ASN A 233 30.61 -2.05 5.00
C ASN A 233 29.66 -1.55 6.10
N ALA A 234 29.97 -0.43 6.75
CA ALA A 234 29.12 0.21 7.76
C ALA A 234 27.90 0.93 7.18
N ILE A 235 27.86 1.19 5.86
CA ILE A 235 26.67 1.72 5.16
C ILE A 235 25.42 0.88 5.50
N GLY A 236 25.60 -0.42 5.75
CA GLY A 236 24.53 -1.32 6.17
C GLY A 236 23.48 -1.52 5.08
N TRP A 237 22.28 -1.96 5.48
CA TRP A 237 21.19 -2.24 4.55
C TRP A 237 20.81 -0.98 3.75
N SER A 238 21.06 -1.03 2.44
CA SER A 238 20.87 0.10 1.53
C SER A 238 20.31 -0.41 0.22
N PRO A 239 19.04 -0.84 0.23
CA PRO A 239 18.42 -1.37 -0.97
C PRO A 239 18.11 -0.23 -1.94
N MET A 240 18.72 -0.28 -3.11
CA MET A 240 18.40 0.60 -4.22
C MET A 240 17.56 -0.17 -5.22
N ALA A 241 16.38 0.35 -5.54
CA ALA A 241 15.53 -0.20 -6.60
C ALA A 241 15.06 0.93 -7.49
N ILE A 242 15.22 0.75 -8.80
CA ILE A 242 14.68 1.67 -9.80
C ILE A 242 13.38 1.05 -10.29
N PHE A 243 12.27 1.57 -9.79
CA PHE A 243 10.95 1.19 -10.28
C PHE A 243 10.49 2.22 -11.31
N PRO A 244 10.21 1.84 -12.56
CA PRO A 244 9.76 2.79 -13.59
C PRO A 244 8.55 3.62 -13.16
N PHE A 245 7.58 3.01 -12.46
CA PHE A 245 6.43 3.74 -11.91
C PHE A 245 6.82 4.73 -10.81
N GLY A 246 7.79 4.38 -9.95
CA GLY A 246 8.28 5.24 -8.88
C GLY A 246 9.03 6.45 -9.43
N VAL A 247 9.83 6.24 -10.48
CA VAL A 247 10.48 7.33 -11.23
C VAL A 247 9.43 8.24 -11.86
N GLY A 248 8.37 7.68 -12.45
CA GLY A 248 7.26 8.47 -12.99
C GLY A 248 6.55 9.32 -11.93
N LEU A 249 6.31 8.76 -10.74
CA LEU A 249 5.71 9.48 -9.63
C LEU A 249 6.66 10.55 -9.05
N SER A 250 7.97 10.31 -9.03
CA SER A 250 8.93 11.25 -8.48
C SER A 250 9.03 12.55 -9.28
N PHE A 251 8.71 12.55 -10.58
CA PHE A 251 8.60 13.78 -11.37
C PHE A 251 7.52 14.74 -10.89
N PHE A 252 6.54 14.25 -10.14
CA PHE A 252 5.49 15.09 -9.59
C PHE A 252 5.72 15.47 -8.13
N ILE A 253 6.83 15.04 -7.53
CA ILE A 253 7.23 15.42 -6.17
C ILE A 253 7.89 16.80 -6.23
N PRO A 254 7.55 17.75 -5.32
CA PRO A 254 8.25 19.03 -5.23
C PRO A 254 9.76 18.83 -5.05
N LEU A 255 10.56 19.69 -5.69
CA LEU A 255 12.02 19.58 -5.70
C LEU A 255 12.62 19.57 -4.29
N ASP A 256 12.10 20.39 -3.38
CA ASP A 256 12.59 20.49 -2.00
C ASP A 256 12.37 19.18 -1.22
N LEU A 257 11.22 18.53 -1.45
CA LEU A 257 10.91 17.24 -0.81
C LEU A 257 11.76 16.12 -1.41
N SER A 258 11.89 16.09 -2.74
CA SER A 258 12.75 15.12 -3.43
C SER A 258 14.21 15.26 -2.97
N PHE A 259 14.72 16.50 -2.87
CA PHE A 259 16.06 16.80 -2.37
C PHE A 259 16.25 16.27 -0.95
N SER A 260 15.32 16.60 -0.06
CA SER A 260 15.36 16.16 1.34
C SER A 260 15.44 14.64 1.45
N CYS A 261 14.64 13.89 0.70
CA CYS A 261 14.61 12.42 0.77
C CYS A 261 15.99 11.77 0.51
N TRP A 262 16.71 12.17 -0.55
CA TRP A 262 18.01 11.57 -0.85
C TRP A 262 19.14 12.20 -0.03
N ALA A 263 19.06 13.49 0.31
CA ALA A 263 20.05 14.17 1.12
C ALA A 263 20.10 13.60 2.55
N PHE A 264 18.95 13.47 3.24
CA PHE A 264 18.89 12.85 4.57
C PHE A 264 19.30 11.38 4.53
N TRP A 265 18.91 10.66 3.48
CA TRP A 265 19.39 9.29 3.28
C TRP A 265 20.92 9.22 3.22
N LEU A 266 21.57 10.12 2.49
CA LEU A 266 23.04 10.19 2.45
C LEU A 266 23.65 10.60 3.80
N ILE A 267 23.05 11.56 4.50
CA ILE A 267 23.51 12.00 5.83
C ILE A 267 23.54 10.80 6.78
N TRP A 268 22.47 10.00 6.86
CA TRP A 268 22.45 8.79 7.69
C TRP A 268 23.53 7.78 7.32
N ARG A 269 23.85 7.64 6.01
CA ARG A 269 24.95 6.76 5.58
C ARG A 269 26.31 7.32 5.96
N LEU A 270 26.52 8.63 5.84
CA LEU A 270 27.73 9.29 6.29
C LEU A 270 27.90 9.14 7.81
N GLU A 271 26.84 9.31 8.59
CA GLU A 271 26.87 9.10 10.04
C GLU A 271 27.30 7.66 10.37
N ARG A 272 26.69 6.63 9.76
CA ARG A 272 27.12 5.24 9.95
C ARG A 272 28.59 5.00 9.62
N LEU A 273 29.06 5.58 8.51
CA LEU A 273 30.47 5.50 8.11
C LEU A 273 31.38 6.16 9.15
N THR A 274 31.03 7.37 9.60
CA THR A 274 31.82 8.10 10.62
C THR A 274 31.84 7.35 11.94
N GLY A 275 30.72 6.77 12.38
CA GLY A 275 30.66 5.93 13.58
C GLY A 275 31.54 4.68 13.47
N SER A 276 31.66 4.09 12.27
CA SER A 276 32.57 2.96 12.04
C SER A 276 34.04 3.38 12.09
N VAL A 277 34.40 4.52 11.50
CA VAL A 277 35.77 5.06 11.51
C VAL A 277 36.20 5.47 12.92
N MET A 278 35.33 6.11 13.68
CA MET A 278 35.61 6.55 15.06
C MET A 278 35.52 5.41 16.10
N GLY A 279 35.17 4.19 15.67
CA GLY A 279 35.07 3.04 16.57
C GLY A 279 33.82 3.06 17.47
N TRP A 280 32.81 3.86 17.16
CA TRP A 280 31.52 3.94 17.88
C TRP A 280 30.63 2.70 17.72
N ARG A 281 31.21 1.56 17.34
CA ARG A 281 30.53 0.26 17.21
C ARG A 281 29.90 -0.22 18.52
N ALA A 282 30.33 0.33 19.66
CA ALA A 282 29.77 0.06 20.98
C ALA A 282 28.40 0.74 21.21
N LEU A 283 28.05 1.78 20.44
CA LEU A 283 26.74 2.43 20.54
C LEU A 283 25.71 1.61 19.77
N VAL A 284 24.86 0.91 20.53
CA VAL A 284 23.74 0.14 19.97
C VAL A 284 22.83 1.10 19.19
N ARG A 285 22.56 0.76 17.92
CA ARG A 285 21.70 1.48 16.97
C ARG A 285 22.19 2.84 16.45
N PHE A 286 23.39 3.31 16.76
CA PHE A 286 23.93 4.53 16.14
C PHE A 286 23.83 4.44 14.60
N PRO A 287 23.28 5.45 13.89
CA PRO A 287 22.96 6.81 14.34
C PRO A 287 21.50 7.05 14.78
N TYR A 288 20.77 6.01 15.18
CA TYR A 288 19.38 6.09 15.63
C TYR A 288 18.43 6.58 14.52
N GLU A 289 18.57 6.01 13.31
CA GLU A 289 17.80 6.43 12.12
C GLU A 289 16.29 6.42 12.35
N ALA A 290 15.77 5.43 13.09
CA ALA A 290 14.34 5.33 13.36
C ALA A 290 13.88 6.49 14.24
N GLU A 291 14.64 6.79 15.30
CA GLU A 291 14.38 7.87 16.24
C GLU A 291 14.52 9.25 15.58
N GLN A 292 15.48 9.43 14.67
CA GLN A 292 15.65 10.65 13.89
C GLN A 292 14.60 10.85 12.79
N SER A 293 13.96 9.77 12.32
CA SER A 293 12.93 9.84 11.28
C SER A 293 11.55 10.30 11.78
N HIS A 294 11.38 10.44 13.10
CA HIS A 294 10.19 11.03 13.71
C HIS A 294 10.30 12.57 13.73
N GLY A 295 10.05 13.19 12.57
CA GLY A 295 9.93 14.64 12.39
C GLY A 295 8.62 15.01 11.72
#